data_AF-A0A964G785-F1
#
_entry.id   AF-A0A964G785-F1
#
_cell.length_a   1.000
_cell.length_b   1.000
_cell.length_c   1.000
_cell.angle_alpha   90.00
_cell.angle_beta   90.00
_cell.angle_gamma   90.00
#
_symmetry.space_group_name_H-M   'P 1'
#
loop_
_entity.id
_entity.type
_entity.pdbx_description
1 polymer ?
#
loop_
_entity_poly.entity_id
_entity_poly.type
_entity_poly.pdbx_seq_one_letter_code
_entity_poly.pdbx_strand_id
1 'polypeptide(L)'
;MVDAMNEEETEKQTRKERIDKRLVECGWQIVTYRRDTPLVTYSHHAVREYPTDSGQVDYALFYEGRIIGVIEAKKLSLGPQNVLIQAQRYAQGISQMV
;
A
#
# COMPACT_ATOMS: atom_id res chain seq x y z
N MET A 1 -34.31 -12.00 14.17
CA MET A 1 -33.39 -11.85 13.01
C MET A 1 -32.25 -10.94 13.44
N VAL A 2 -31.25 -11.51 14.12
CA VAL A 2 -30.02 -10.82 14.51
C VAL A 2 -28.86 -11.74 14.19
N ASP A 3 -28.48 -11.81 12.91
CA ASP A 3 -27.21 -12.40 12.52
C ASP A 3 -26.43 -11.34 11.74
N ALA A 4 -25.95 -10.35 12.51
CA ALA A 4 -24.95 -9.42 12.05
C ALA A 4 -23.63 -9.79 12.75
N MET A 5 -22.56 -9.78 11.96
CA MET A 5 -21.16 -9.60 12.38
C MET A 5 -20.41 -10.84 12.86
N ASN A 6 -19.77 -11.54 11.93
CA ASN A 6 -18.31 -11.80 11.93
C ASN A 6 -17.94 -12.69 10.74
N GLU A 7 -17.92 -12.12 9.54
CA GLU A 7 -17.04 -12.66 8.50
C GLU A 7 -15.73 -11.88 8.63
N GLU A 8 -14.66 -12.55 9.06
CA GLU A 8 -13.32 -11.96 8.98
C GLU A 8 -13.09 -11.52 7.52
N GLU A 9 -13.04 -10.20 7.28
CA GLU A 9 -12.67 -9.68 5.96
C GLU A 9 -11.34 -10.32 5.55
N THR A 10 -11.36 -11.05 4.43
CA THR A 10 -10.12 -11.60 3.87
C THR A 10 -9.20 -10.45 3.48
N GLU A 11 -7.89 -10.69 3.48
CA GLU A 11 -6.90 -9.70 3.06
C GLU A 11 -7.19 -9.14 1.65
N LYS A 12 -7.75 -9.98 0.77
CA LYS A 12 -8.24 -9.60 -0.57
C LYS A 12 -9.43 -8.63 -0.51
N GLN A 13 -10.40 -8.85 0.38
CA GLN A 13 -11.51 -7.92 0.60
C GLN A 13 -11.02 -6.60 1.18
N THR A 14 -10.14 -6.65 2.19
CA THR A 14 -9.51 -5.45 2.77
C THR A 14 -8.78 -4.62 1.72
N ARG A 15 -7.99 -5.26 0.82
CA ARG A 15 -7.33 -4.58 -0.30
C ARG A 15 -8.34 -3.87 -1.20
N LYS A 16 -9.37 -4.58 -1.65
CA LYS A 16 -10.31 -4.07 -2.66
C LYS A 16 -11.27 -3.01 -2.10
N GLU A 17 -11.81 -3.21 -0.91
CA GLU A 17 -12.89 -2.39 -0.39
C GLU A 17 -12.38 -1.16 0.38
N ARG A 18 -11.16 -1.24 0.93
CA ARG A 18 -10.61 -0.20 1.80
C ARG A 18 -9.41 0.49 1.18
N ILE A 19 -8.43 -0.28 0.69
CA ILE A 19 -7.17 0.28 0.20
C ILE A 19 -7.34 0.84 -1.22
N ASP A 20 -7.81 0.01 -2.17
CA ASP A 20 -8.01 0.43 -3.56
C ASP A 20 -8.91 1.66 -3.65
N LYS A 21 -10.03 1.65 -2.90
CA LYS A 21 -10.98 2.75 -2.87
C LYS A 21 -10.32 4.06 -2.44
N ARG A 22 -9.58 4.04 -1.33
CA ARG A 22 -8.88 5.24 -0.81
C ARG A 22 -7.77 5.70 -1.74
N LEU A 23 -7.02 4.77 -2.34
CA LEU A 23 -5.98 5.12 -3.31
C LEU A 23 -6.58 5.87 -4.50
N VAL A 24 -7.66 5.34 -5.08
CA VAL A 24 -8.37 6.00 -6.19
C VAL A 24 -8.94 7.35 -5.77
N GLU A 25 -9.58 7.45 -4.60
CA GLU A 25 -10.10 8.72 -4.05
C GLU A 25 -9.00 9.76 -3.84
N CYS A 26 -7.79 9.33 -3.48
CA CYS A 26 -6.60 10.18 -3.35
C CYS A 26 -5.88 10.45 -4.69
N GLY A 27 -6.43 10.02 -5.82
CA GLY A 27 -5.88 10.28 -7.15
C GLY A 27 -4.78 9.32 -7.61
N TRP A 28 -4.57 8.21 -6.91
CA TRP A 28 -3.59 7.19 -7.29
C TRP A 28 -4.12 6.29 -8.40
N GLN A 29 -3.29 6.09 -9.43
CA GLN A 29 -3.55 5.09 -10.46
C GLN A 29 -3.03 3.72 -10.01
N ILE A 30 -3.94 2.76 -9.85
CA ILE A 30 -3.55 1.42 -9.39
C ILE A 30 -3.17 0.55 -10.58
N VAL A 31 -1.96 0.00 -10.55
CA VAL A 31 -1.44 -0.90 -11.59
C VAL A 31 -0.77 -2.10 -10.94
N THR A 32 -0.62 -3.20 -11.67
CA THR A 32 0.18 -4.35 -11.21
C THR A 32 1.61 -4.19 -11.71
N TYR A 33 2.59 -4.52 -10.85
CA TYR A 33 4.00 -4.48 -11.23
C TYR A 33 4.25 -5.33 -12.47
N ARG A 34 5.04 -4.77 -13.38
CA ARG A 34 5.50 -5.45 -14.59
C ARG A 34 6.98 -5.15 -14.79
N ARG A 35 7.79 -6.19 -14.92
CA ARG A 35 9.27 -6.10 -14.99
C ARG A 35 9.76 -5.27 -16.18
N ASP A 36 9.01 -5.28 -17.27
CA ASP A 36 9.31 -4.57 -18.51
C ASP A 36 8.84 -3.10 -18.51
N THR A 37 8.11 -2.66 -17.48
CA THR A 37 7.66 -1.28 -17.37
C THR A 37 8.75 -0.41 -16.74
N PRO A 38 9.27 0.61 -17.44
CA PRO A 38 10.27 1.51 -16.87
C PRO A 38 9.69 2.27 -15.68
N LEU A 39 10.39 2.27 -14.53
CA LEU A 39 9.89 2.91 -13.30
C LEU A 39 9.57 4.39 -13.48
N VAL A 40 10.30 5.10 -14.36
CA VAL A 40 10.06 6.51 -14.71
C VAL A 40 8.65 6.78 -15.24
N THR A 41 7.95 5.77 -15.74
CA THR A 41 6.55 5.91 -16.19
C THR A 41 5.56 6.04 -15.03
N TYR A 42 5.97 5.69 -13.81
CA TYR A 42 5.13 5.75 -12.63
C TYR A 42 5.16 7.14 -11.99
N SER A 43 4.23 8.03 -12.42
CA SER A 43 4.14 9.40 -11.89
C SER A 43 3.23 9.54 -10.65
N HIS A 44 2.04 8.94 -10.64
CA HIS A 44 1.14 8.92 -9.48
C HIS A 44 0.50 7.53 -9.35
N HIS A 45 1.34 6.51 -9.16
CA HIS A 45 0.92 5.11 -9.27
C HIS A 45 1.05 4.33 -7.96
N ALA A 46 0.01 3.59 -7.62
CA ALA A 46 0.06 2.56 -6.60
C ALA A 46 0.27 1.20 -7.29
N VAL A 47 1.50 0.72 -7.25
CA VAL A 47 1.94 -0.48 -7.97
C VAL A 47 1.79 -1.70 -7.06
N ARG A 48 0.90 -2.63 -7.42
CA ARG A 48 0.68 -3.88 -6.68
C ARG A 48 1.83 -4.87 -6.86
N GLU A 49 2.07 -5.69 -5.84
CA GLU A 49 2.99 -6.84 -5.87
C GLU A 49 4.42 -6.43 -6.25
N TYR A 50 4.85 -5.25 -5.79
CA TYR A 50 6.17 -4.72 -6.13
C TYR A 50 7.27 -5.49 -5.37
N PRO A 51 8.32 -5.98 -6.04
CA PRO A 51 9.37 -6.75 -5.38
C PRO A 51 10.29 -5.86 -4.54
N THR A 52 10.60 -6.31 -3.32
CA THR A 52 11.63 -5.72 -2.44
C THR A 52 12.58 -6.81 -1.93
N ASP A 53 13.69 -6.42 -1.33
CA ASP A 53 14.68 -7.36 -0.77
C ASP A 53 14.10 -8.29 0.31
N SER A 54 13.01 -7.87 0.98
CA SER A 54 12.34 -8.63 2.04
C SER A 54 11.08 -9.37 1.57
N GLY A 55 10.79 -9.36 0.27
CA GLY A 55 9.57 -9.93 -0.31
C GLY A 55 8.75 -8.91 -1.10
N GLN A 56 7.62 -9.35 -1.66
CA GLN A 56 6.72 -8.45 -2.40
C GLN A 56 5.85 -7.66 -1.43
N VAL A 57 5.65 -6.38 -1.72
CA VAL A 57 4.71 -5.53 -0.99
C VAL A 57 3.35 -5.48 -1.68
N ASP A 58 2.28 -5.27 -0.91
CA ASP A 58 0.93 -5.18 -1.47
C ASP A 58 0.76 -3.99 -2.42
N TYR A 59 1.27 -2.81 -2.04
CA TYR A 59 1.35 -1.64 -2.91
C TYR A 59 2.63 -0.84 -2.65
N ALA A 60 3.35 -0.49 -3.70
CA ALA A 60 4.39 0.55 -3.68
C ALA A 60 3.82 1.84 -4.29
N LEU A 61 3.96 2.96 -3.58
CA LEU A 61 3.53 4.28 -4.03
C LEU A 61 4.67 4.95 -4.79
N PHE A 62 4.44 5.21 -6.07
CA PHE A 62 5.39 5.88 -6.96
C PHE A 62 4.99 7.31 -7.26
N TYR A 63 5.93 8.23 -6.99
CA TYR A 63 5.86 9.61 -7.43
C TYR A 63 7.08 9.95 -8.30
N GLU A 64 6.85 10.38 -9.53
CA GLU A 64 7.89 10.75 -10.51
C GLU A 64 9.01 9.69 -10.65
N GLY A 65 8.61 8.43 -10.74
CA GLY A 65 9.50 7.28 -10.90
C GLY A 65 10.25 6.86 -9.63
N ARG A 66 9.93 7.45 -8.48
CA ARG A 66 10.52 7.12 -7.18
C ARG A 66 9.48 6.54 -6.24
N ILE A 67 9.87 5.55 -5.45
CA ILE A 67 9.00 5.02 -4.39
C ILE A 67 9.01 6.02 -3.23
N ILE A 68 7.83 6.51 -2.86
CA ILE A 68 7.64 7.44 -1.73
C ILE A 68 7.00 6.76 -0.51
N GLY A 69 6.52 5.53 -0.67
CA GLY A 69 5.93 4.77 0.42
C GLY A 69 5.49 3.37 -0.01
N VAL A 70 5.14 2.55 0.97
CA VAL A 70 4.58 1.22 0.77
C VAL A 70 3.34 1.06 1.65
N ILE A 71 2.36 0.30 1.17
CA ILE A 71 1.14 -0.04 1.89
C ILE A 71 1.05 -1.57 1.96
N GLU A 72 0.86 -2.09 3.17
CA GLU A 72 0.64 -3.49 3.46
C GLU A 72 -0.80 -3.69 3.94
N ALA A 73 -1.53 -4.60 3.31
CA ALA A 73 -2.82 -5.05 3.81
C ALA A 73 -2.61 -6.02 4.97
N LYS A 74 -3.42 -5.88 6.01
CA LYS A 74 -3.44 -6.81 7.13
C LYS A 74 -4.88 -7.19 7.44
N LYS A 75 -5.07 -8.43 7.92
CA LYS A 75 -6.34 -8.84 8.54
C LYS A 75 -6.62 -7.94 9.75
N LEU A 76 -7.88 -7.51 9.89
CA LEU A 76 -8.33 -6.62 10.97
C LEU A 76 -8.01 -7.16 12.38
N SER A 77 -7.85 -8.48 12.55
CA SER A 77 -7.56 -9.14 13.83
C SER A 77 -6.13 -8.96 14.34
N LEU A 78 -5.19 -8.47 13.50
CA LEU A 78 -3.83 -8.11 13.91
C LEU A 78 -3.70 -6.58 13.89
N GLY A 79 -3.90 -5.95 15.05
CA GLY A 79 -3.87 -4.49 15.19
C GLY A 79 -2.58 -3.84 14.67
N PRO A 80 -2.65 -2.62 14.09
CA PRO A 80 -1.56 -1.97 13.33
C PRO A 80 -0.42 -1.40 14.19
N GLN A 81 -0.26 -1.89 15.41
CA GLN A 81 0.48 -1.20 16.49
C GLN A 81 1.98 -1.10 16.18
N ASN A 82 2.54 -2.10 15.49
CA ASN A 82 3.94 -2.09 15.05
C ASN A 82 4.15 -1.35 13.71
N VAL A 83 3.12 -1.23 12.88
CA VAL A 83 3.21 -0.65 11.52
C VAL A 83 3.26 0.89 11.58
N LEU A 84 2.53 1.50 12.53
CA LEU A 84 2.51 2.96 12.71
C LEU A 84 3.87 3.51 13.15
N ILE A 85 4.60 2.77 13.99
CA ILE A 85 5.95 3.17 14.44
C ILE A 85 6.94 3.15 13.26
N GLN A 86 6.82 2.18 12.34
CA GLN A 86 7.66 2.11 11.14
C GLN A 86 7.33 3.21 10.13
N ALA A 87 6.04 3.47 9.87
CA ALA A 87 5.60 4.54 8.98
C ALA A 87 6.06 5.92 9.49
N GLN A 88 6.00 6.17 10.80
CA GLN A 88 6.51 7.40 11.41
C GLN A 88 8.03 7.55 11.19
N ARG A 89 8.80 6.47 11.33
CA ARG A 89 10.26 6.51 11.09
C ARG A 89 10.61 6.83 9.64
N TYR A 90 9.88 6.27 8.67
CA TYR A 90 10.10 6.59 7.25
C TYR A 90 9.78 8.05 6.93
N ALA A 91 8.67 8.58 7.45
CA ALA A 91 8.30 9.98 7.27
C ALA A 91 9.35 10.94 7.87
N GLN A 92 9.92 10.61 9.04
CA GLN A 92 10.99 11.39 9.65
C GLN A 92 12.30 11.35 8.85
N GLY A 93 12.61 10.23 8.18
CA GLY A 93 13.80 10.09 7.32
C GLY A 93 13.73 10.93 6.04
N ILE A 94 12.53 11.14 5.48
CA ILE A 94 12.31 11.97 4.29
C ILE A 94 12.58 13.46 4.56
N SER A 95 12.37 13.92 5.81
CA SER A 95 12.59 15.32 6.19
C SER A 95 14.07 15.73 6.31
N GLN A 96 15.02 14.78 6.19
CA GLN A 96 16.47 15.04 6.28
C GLN A 96 17.16 15.10 4.90
N MET A 97 16.41 15.06 3.79
CA MET A 97 16.94 15.19 2.42
C MET A 97 16.54 16.52 1.77
N VAL A 98 16.62 17.62 2.53
CA VAL A 98 16.53 18.99 1.99
C VAL A 98 17.75 19.79 2.42
#